data_AF-A0AAV2SHN3-F1
#
_entry.id   AF-A0AAV2SHN3-F1
#
_cell.length_a   1.000
_cell.length_b   1.000
_cell.length_c   1.000
_cell.angle_alpha   90.00
_cell.angle_beta   90.00
_cell.angle_gamma   90.00
#
_symmetry.space_group_name_H-M   'P 1'
#
loop_
_entity.id
_entity.type
_entity.pdbx_description
1 polymer ?
#
loop_
_entity_poly.entity_id
_entity_poly.type
_entity_poly.pdbx_seq_one_letter_code
_entity_poly.pdbx_strand_id
1 'polypeptide(L)'
;MVSREQRQKWKSSVTSLLSDPFGLQSFRDFLEKRKEESKIQVTINCVDFYEKCEHHKKLTKMDELKKSAKAIFDVYLDELAEKEIPAVGESKNSSKKIAEKLSKGELSIKELKKIFDDAQENVCQFITDGGYHKAFCKELKIGRKTTCTIY
;
A
#
# COMPACT_ATOMS: atom_id res chain seq x y z
N MET A 1 11.90 -16.11 12.22
CA MET A 1 12.21 -14.90 13.03
C MET A 1 12.71 -13.79 12.10
N VAL A 2 12.13 -12.59 12.18
CA VAL A 2 12.58 -11.44 11.35
C VAL A 2 13.88 -10.85 11.93
N SER A 3 14.87 -10.61 11.08
CA SER A 3 16.18 -10.09 11.51
C SER A 3 16.06 -8.67 12.11
N ARG A 4 17.08 -8.26 12.86
CA ARG A 4 17.12 -6.89 13.41
C ARG A 4 17.21 -5.86 12.29
N GLU A 5 18.01 -6.13 11.27
CA GLU A 5 18.23 -5.23 10.13
C GLU A 5 16.96 -5.06 9.29
N GLN A 6 16.22 -6.16 9.05
CA GLN A 6 14.96 -6.09 8.31
C GLN A 6 13.91 -5.28 9.06
N ARG A 7 13.83 -5.41 10.38
CA ARG A 7 13.02 -4.52 11.22
C ARG A 7 13.48 -3.06 11.22
N GLN A 8 14.75 -2.76 10.97
CA GLN A 8 15.22 -1.38 10.80
C GLN A 8 14.79 -0.82 9.43
N LYS A 9 14.86 -1.62 8.36
CA LYS A 9 14.35 -1.24 7.04
C LYS A 9 12.85 -0.92 7.07
N TRP A 10 12.07 -1.74 7.76
CA TRP A 10 10.63 -1.47 7.94
C TRP A 10 10.35 -0.18 8.71
N LYS A 11 11.25 0.20 9.63
CA LYS A 11 11.15 1.44 10.40
C LYS A 11 11.61 2.67 9.63
N SER A 12 12.44 2.52 8.60
CA SER A 12 12.95 3.67 7.84
C SER A 12 11.91 4.26 6.89
N SER A 13 11.02 3.46 6.31
CA SER A 13 9.94 3.97 5.47
C SER A 13 8.77 2.99 5.31
N VAL A 14 7.57 3.53 5.05
CA VAL A 14 6.37 2.74 4.72
C VAL A 14 6.61 1.93 3.45
N THR A 15 7.24 2.50 2.43
CA THR A 15 7.60 1.80 1.20
C THR A 15 8.43 0.55 1.49
N SER A 16 9.46 0.66 2.32
CA SER A 16 10.31 -0.50 2.70
C SER A 16 9.54 -1.56 3.49
N LEU A 17 8.51 -1.16 4.24
CA LEU A 17 7.65 -2.06 4.98
C LEU A 17 6.68 -2.81 4.03
N LEU A 18 6.04 -2.11 3.10
CA LEU A 18 5.03 -2.67 2.20
C LEU A 18 5.64 -3.45 1.03
N SER A 19 6.83 -3.09 0.55
CA SER A 19 7.54 -3.85 -0.49
C SER A 19 8.11 -5.19 0.02
N ASP A 20 8.21 -5.37 1.34
CA ASP A 20 8.68 -6.61 1.96
C ASP A 20 7.49 -7.53 2.27
N PRO A 21 7.42 -8.76 1.74
CA PRO A 21 6.29 -9.67 1.97
C PRO A 21 6.02 -9.94 3.46
N PHE A 22 7.06 -10.07 4.28
CA PHE A 22 6.91 -10.29 5.72
C PHE A 22 6.51 -9.00 6.44
N GLY A 23 7.01 -7.86 5.96
CA GLY A 23 6.65 -6.53 6.46
C GLY A 23 5.17 -6.22 6.22
N LEU A 24 4.71 -6.45 4.99
CA LEU A 24 3.33 -6.29 4.58
C LEU A 24 2.39 -7.17 5.39
N GLN A 25 2.70 -8.47 5.55
CA GLN A 25 1.88 -9.36 6.37
C GLN A 25 1.86 -8.91 7.84
N SER A 26 3.02 -8.56 8.41
CA SER A 26 3.10 -8.08 9.79
C SER A 26 2.29 -6.80 9.99
N PHE A 27 2.26 -5.93 8.98
CA PHE A 27 1.48 -4.70 9.02
C PHE A 27 -0.03 -4.97 8.87
N ARG A 28 -0.44 -5.90 8.00
CA ARG A 28 -1.83 -6.37 7.92
C ARG A 28 -2.32 -6.91 9.26
N ASP A 29 -1.55 -7.79 9.91
CA ASP A 29 -1.91 -8.35 11.22
C ASP A 29 -2.04 -7.26 12.29
N PHE A 30 -1.19 -6.23 12.23
CA PHE A 30 -1.26 -5.07 13.11
C PHE A 30 -2.54 -4.25 12.90
N LEU A 31 -2.95 -4.05 11.65
CA LEU A 31 -4.17 -3.33 11.30
C LEU A 31 -5.42 -4.14 11.70
N GLU A 32 -5.42 -5.45 11.48
CA GLU A 32 -6.56 -6.32 11.79
C GLU A 32 -6.90 -6.33 13.29
N LYS A 33 -5.87 -6.28 14.16
CA LYS A 33 -6.05 -6.12 15.62
C LYS A 33 -6.73 -4.81 16.02
N ARG A 34 -6.77 -3.83 15.11
CA ARG A 34 -7.30 -2.48 15.32
C ARG A 34 -8.53 -2.20 14.46
N LYS A 35 -9.17 -3.23 13.90
CA LYS A 35 -10.31 -3.10 12.97
C LYS A 35 -11.50 -2.26 13.47
N GLU A 36 -11.59 -2.04 14.78
CA GLU A 36 -12.61 -1.19 15.42
C GLU A 36 -12.33 0.31 15.26
N GLU A 37 -11.11 0.72 14.92
CA GLU A 37 -10.80 2.11 14.61
C GLU A 37 -11.39 2.51 13.24
N SER A 38 -12.19 3.57 13.19
CA SER A 38 -12.95 4.00 12.01
C SER A 38 -12.13 4.16 10.71
N LYS A 39 -10.84 4.48 10.80
CA LYS A 39 -9.95 4.68 9.63
C LYS A 39 -9.13 3.45 9.25
N ILE A 40 -9.16 2.37 10.03
CA ILE A 40 -8.34 1.17 9.77
C ILE A 40 -8.77 0.46 8.49
N GLN A 41 -10.07 0.38 8.19
CA GLN A 41 -10.54 -0.21 6.94
C GLN A 41 -9.97 0.49 5.71
N VAL A 42 -9.92 1.83 5.75
CA VAL A 42 -9.30 2.65 4.68
C VAL A 42 -7.80 2.37 4.59
N THR A 43 -7.11 2.24 5.73
CA THR A 43 -5.69 1.85 5.76
C THR A 43 -5.45 0.45 5.20
N ILE A 44 -6.36 -0.50 5.43
CA ILE A 44 -6.30 -1.85 4.84
C ILE A 44 -6.46 -1.76 3.32
N ASN A 45 -7.43 -0.98 2.83
CA ASN A 45 -7.62 -0.75 1.39
C ASN A 45 -6.35 -0.16 0.75
N CYS A 46 -5.69 0.78 1.43
CA CYS A 46 -4.41 1.33 1.01
C CYS A 46 -3.31 0.27 0.89
N VAL A 47 -3.20 -0.65 1.86
CA VAL A 47 -2.22 -1.75 1.82
C VAL A 47 -2.53 -2.72 0.66
N ASP A 48 -3.79 -3.07 0.47
CA ASP A 48 -4.24 -3.93 -0.63
C ASP A 48 -3.96 -3.28 -2.00
N PHE A 49 -4.26 -1.98 -2.13
CA PHE A 49 -3.96 -1.21 -3.33
C PHE A 49 -2.46 -1.24 -3.64
N TYR A 50 -1.61 -1.00 -2.63
CA TYR A 50 -0.16 -1.00 -2.80
C TYR A 50 0.35 -2.37 -3.28
N GLU A 51 -0.13 -3.46 -2.67
CA GLU A 51 0.21 -4.83 -3.10
C GLU A 51 -0.20 -5.07 -4.56
N LYS A 52 -1.42 -4.68 -4.96
CA LYS A 52 -1.88 -4.81 -6.33
C LYS A 52 -1.02 -4.02 -7.32
N CYS A 53 -0.56 -2.83 -6.95
CA CYS A 53 0.36 -2.04 -7.76
C CYS A 53 1.73 -2.70 -7.92
N GLU A 54 2.28 -3.29 -6.86
CA GLU A 54 3.54 -4.04 -6.94
C GLU A 54 3.42 -5.29 -7.81
N HIS A 55 2.27 -5.98 -7.76
CA HIS A 55 1.97 -7.08 -8.67
C HIS A 55 1.82 -6.59 -10.12
N HIS A 56 1.13 -5.47 -10.33
CA HIS A 56 0.97 -4.85 -11.65
C HIS A 56 2.32 -4.52 -12.30
N LYS A 57 3.26 -3.93 -11.55
CA LYS A 57 4.62 -3.60 -12.01
C LYS A 57 5.41 -4.81 -12.50
N LYS A 58 5.15 -6.00 -11.95
CA LYS A 58 5.81 -7.26 -12.30
C LYS A 58 5.27 -7.86 -13.61
N LEU A 59 4.09 -7.46 -14.07
CA LEU A 59 3.54 -7.94 -15.35
C LEU A 59 4.42 -7.50 -16.52
N THR A 60 4.49 -8.35 -17.55
CA THR A 60 5.33 -8.11 -18.74
C THR A 60 4.50 -7.95 -20.01
N LYS A 61 3.31 -8.53 -20.06
CA LYS A 61 2.42 -8.46 -21.23
C LYS A 61 1.55 -7.22 -21.18
N MET A 62 1.45 -6.53 -22.33
CA MET A 62 0.66 -5.29 -22.45
C MET A 62 -0.82 -5.49 -22.15
N ASP A 63 -1.44 -6.57 -22.65
CA ASP A 63 -2.83 -6.90 -22.34
C ASP A 63 -3.08 -7.16 -20.85
N GLU A 64 -2.17 -7.87 -20.19
CA GLU A 64 -2.26 -8.14 -18.75
C GLU A 64 -2.11 -6.85 -17.94
N LEU A 65 -1.16 -5.98 -18.32
CA LEU A 65 -1.00 -4.65 -17.74
C LEU A 65 -2.26 -3.82 -17.91
N LYS A 66 -2.82 -3.69 -19.12
CA LYS A 66 -4.04 -2.91 -19.36
C LYS A 66 -5.22 -3.42 -18.53
N LYS A 67 -5.44 -4.74 -18.51
CA LYS A 67 -6.51 -5.37 -17.70
C LYS A 67 -6.30 -5.14 -16.21
N SER A 68 -5.07 -5.32 -15.73
CA SER A 68 -4.73 -5.11 -14.33
C SER A 68 -4.88 -3.64 -13.92
N ALA A 69 -4.45 -2.70 -14.76
CA ALA A 69 -4.57 -1.28 -14.47
C ALA A 69 -6.04 -0.85 -14.39
N LYS A 70 -6.87 -1.31 -15.33
CA LYS A 70 -8.31 -1.06 -15.28
C LYS A 70 -8.94 -1.64 -14.02
N ALA A 71 -8.64 -2.90 -13.67
CA ALA A 71 -9.18 -3.53 -12.46
C ALA A 71 -8.75 -2.81 -11.17
N ILE A 72 -7.50 -2.35 -11.09
CA ILE A 72 -7.02 -1.57 -9.94
C ILE A 72 -7.74 -0.21 -9.87
N PHE A 73 -7.93 0.44 -11.01
CA PHE A 73 -8.64 1.70 -11.08
C PHE A 73 -10.09 1.54 -10.60
N ASP A 74 -10.85 0.61 -11.17
CA ASP A 74 -12.27 0.40 -10.87
C ASP A 74 -12.52 0.06 -9.37
N VAL A 75 -11.58 -0.63 -8.72
CA VAL A 75 -11.76 -1.09 -7.32
C VAL A 75 -11.34 -0.04 -6.29
N TYR A 76 -10.33 0.80 -6.58
CA TYR A 76 -9.69 1.65 -5.58
C TYR A 76 -9.71 3.15 -5.89
N LEU A 77 -9.82 3.53 -7.17
CA LEU A 77 -9.60 4.91 -7.63
C LEU A 77 -10.81 5.53 -8.32
N ASP A 78 -11.74 4.72 -8.80
CA ASP A 78 -12.99 5.18 -9.39
C ASP A 78 -13.83 5.96 -8.37
N GLU A 79 -14.65 6.92 -8.83
CA GLU A 79 -15.52 7.72 -7.95
C GLU A 79 -16.59 6.86 -7.26
N LEU A 80 -16.88 5.67 -7.80
CA LEU A 80 -17.79 4.68 -7.22
C LEU A 80 -17.05 3.44 -6.69
N ALA A 81 -15.75 3.55 -6.44
CA ALA A 81 -14.92 2.45 -5.97
C ALA A 81 -15.39 1.91 -4.60
N GLU A 82 -15.65 0.60 -4.53
CA GLU A 82 -16.01 -0.07 -3.27
C GLU A 82 -14.89 0.05 -2.21
N LYS A 83 -13.62 0.06 -2.65
CA LYS A 83 -12.44 0.17 -1.79
C LYS A 83 -11.69 1.49 -2.04
N GLU A 84 -12.44 2.59 -2.14
CA GLU A 84 -11.86 3.92 -2.37
C GLU A 84 -10.69 4.19 -1.41
N ILE A 85 -9.55 4.59 -1.99
CA ILE A 85 -8.40 5.07 -1.23
C ILE A 85 -8.44 6.60 -1.11
N PRO A 86 -7.95 7.16 0.00
CA PRO A 86 -8.04 8.59 0.24
C PRO A 86 -7.15 9.36 -0.73
N ALA A 87 -7.68 10.42 -1.32
CA ALA A 87 -6.90 11.40 -2.06
C ALA A 87 -6.22 12.38 -1.09
N VAL A 88 -4.90 12.28 -0.87
CA VAL A 88 -4.13 13.26 -0.08
C VAL A 88 -3.46 14.28 -1.01
N GLY A 89 -3.48 15.57 -0.63
CA GLY A 89 -2.76 16.63 -1.33
C GLY A 89 -3.27 16.90 -2.76
N GLU A 90 -2.35 17.15 -3.70
CA GLU A 90 -2.62 17.35 -5.13
C GLU A 90 -3.18 16.09 -5.84
N SER A 91 -3.26 14.96 -5.13
CA SER A 91 -3.66 13.66 -5.66
C SER A 91 -5.17 13.51 -5.92
N LYS A 92 -6.00 14.53 -5.61
CA LYS A 92 -7.38 14.63 -6.13
C LYS A 92 -7.45 14.53 -7.66
N ASN A 93 -6.34 14.85 -8.34
CA ASN A 93 -6.23 14.78 -9.78
C ASN A 93 -5.61 13.47 -10.29
N SER A 94 -5.11 12.59 -9.40
CA SER A 94 -4.40 11.37 -9.79
C SER A 94 -5.34 10.33 -10.39
N SER A 95 -6.51 10.07 -9.78
CA SER A 95 -7.52 9.18 -10.36
C SER A 95 -7.96 9.68 -11.74
N LYS A 96 -8.24 10.99 -11.89
CA LYS A 96 -8.61 11.58 -13.19
C LYS A 96 -7.51 11.42 -14.24
N LYS A 97 -6.26 11.74 -13.89
CA LYS A 97 -5.10 11.53 -14.77
C LYS A 97 -4.92 10.07 -15.17
N ILE A 98 -5.15 9.13 -14.25
CA ILE A 98 -5.06 7.69 -14.51
C ILE A 98 -6.20 7.27 -15.47
N ALA A 99 -7.43 7.71 -15.24
CA ALA A 99 -8.57 7.45 -16.11
C ALA A 99 -8.33 7.97 -17.54
N GLU A 100 -7.83 9.20 -17.68
CA GLU A 100 -7.46 9.79 -18.97
C GLU A 100 -6.33 9.02 -19.67
N LYS A 101 -5.34 8.55 -18.92
CA LYS A 101 -4.27 7.72 -19.47
C LYS A 101 -4.80 6.37 -19.95
N LEU A 102 -5.68 5.73 -19.18
CA LEU A 102 -6.26 4.43 -19.55
C LEU A 102 -7.22 4.51 -20.73
N SER A 103 -7.89 5.65 -20.94
CA SER A 103 -8.76 5.87 -22.10
C SER A 103 -7.99 6.19 -23.39
N LYS A 104 -6.83 6.85 -23.28
CA LYS A 104 -5.89 7.04 -24.39
C LYS A 104 -5.15 5.72 -24.66
N GLY A 105 -5.65 4.93 -25.61
CA GLY A 105 -5.21 3.54 -25.86
C GLY A 105 -3.72 3.30 -26.20
N GLU A 106 -2.93 4.35 -26.37
CA GLU A 106 -1.49 4.34 -26.70
C GLU A 106 -0.60 4.62 -25.48
N LEU A 107 -0.66 3.76 -24.46
CA LEU A 107 0.34 3.76 -23.38
C LEU A 107 1.42 2.72 -23.65
N SER A 108 2.68 3.12 -23.46
CA SER A 108 3.79 2.16 -23.47
C SER A 108 3.76 1.26 -22.23
N ILE A 109 4.39 0.08 -22.31
CA ILE A 109 4.56 -0.82 -21.16
C ILE A 109 5.21 -0.10 -19.97
N LYS A 110 6.18 0.79 -20.23
CA LYS A 110 6.86 1.57 -19.19
C LYS A 110 5.91 2.52 -18.48
N GLU A 111 5.01 3.17 -19.21
CA GLU A 111 4.02 4.08 -18.64
C GLU A 111 2.96 3.33 -17.84
N LEU A 112 2.46 2.20 -18.36
CA LEU A 112 1.51 1.36 -17.64
C LEU A 112 2.08 0.91 -16.29
N LYS A 113 3.33 0.43 -16.25
CA LYS A 113 3.96 0.02 -14.99
C LYS A 113 4.05 1.15 -13.94
N LYS A 114 4.18 2.39 -14.39
CA LYS A 114 4.33 3.57 -13.52
C LYS A 114 3.03 4.34 -13.32
N ILE A 115 1.91 3.84 -13.86
CA ILE A 115 0.64 4.59 -13.87
C ILE A 115 0.12 4.87 -12.46
N PHE A 116 0.49 4.04 -11.48
CA PHE A 116 0.09 4.16 -10.08
C PHE A 116 1.18 4.71 -9.15
N ASP A 117 2.34 5.15 -9.66
CA ASP A 117 3.45 5.61 -8.81
C ASP A 117 3.00 6.77 -7.89
N ASP A 118 2.33 7.79 -8.44
CA ASP A 118 1.77 8.92 -7.68
C ASP A 118 0.73 8.46 -6.63
N ALA A 119 -0.10 7.48 -6.98
CA ALA A 119 -1.13 6.95 -6.07
C ALA A 119 -0.52 6.10 -4.94
N GLN A 120 0.55 5.35 -5.21
CA GLN A 120 1.29 4.62 -4.19
C GLN A 120 2.02 5.56 -3.23
N GLU A 121 2.58 6.67 -3.72
CA GLU A 121 3.19 7.69 -2.87
C GLU A 121 2.14 8.32 -1.94
N ASN A 122 0.97 8.66 -2.48
CA ASN A 122 -0.18 9.15 -1.70
C ASN A 122 -0.58 8.17 -0.57
N VAL A 123 -0.68 6.88 -0.88
CA VAL A 123 -0.95 5.83 0.12
C VAL A 123 0.11 5.80 1.22
N CYS A 124 1.39 5.83 0.84
CA CYS A 124 2.49 5.85 1.81
C CYS A 124 2.42 7.08 2.71
N GLN A 125 2.05 8.24 2.16
CA GLN A 125 1.86 9.48 2.91
C GLN A 125 0.67 9.36 3.87
N PHE A 126 -0.48 8.86 3.42
CA PHE A 126 -1.66 8.64 4.27
C PHE A 126 -1.35 7.74 5.48
N ILE A 127 -0.63 6.63 5.26
CA ILE A 127 -0.23 5.69 6.33
C ILE A 127 0.73 6.37 7.32
N THR A 128 1.60 7.25 6.83
CA THR A 128 2.57 8.00 7.64
C THR A 128 1.86 9.06 8.48
N ASP A 129 1.04 9.90 7.85
CA ASP A 129 0.31 11.01 8.46
C ASP A 129 -0.75 10.51 9.45
N GLY A 130 -1.40 9.38 9.13
CA GLY A 130 -2.31 8.67 10.04
C GLY A 130 -1.62 8.07 11.26
N GLY A 131 -0.27 8.11 11.34
CA GLY A 131 0.50 7.62 12.47
C GLY A 131 0.56 6.08 12.60
N TYR A 132 -0.03 5.35 11.65
CA TYR A 132 -0.08 3.88 11.65
C TYR A 132 1.31 3.26 11.53
N HIS A 133 2.16 3.82 10.67
CA HIS A 133 3.56 3.39 10.56
C HIS A 133 4.31 3.57 11.88
N LYS A 134 4.14 4.72 12.53
CA LYS A 134 4.77 5.02 13.83
C LYS A 134 4.25 4.08 14.93
N ALA A 135 2.96 3.79 14.94
CA ALA A 135 2.35 2.86 15.90
C ALA A 135 2.86 1.43 15.70
N PHE A 136 2.92 0.94 14.47
CA PHE A 136 3.52 -0.34 14.13
C PHE A 136 5.00 -0.42 14.55
N CYS A 137 5.77 0.63 14.27
CA CYS A 137 7.18 0.72 14.66
C CYS A 137 7.39 0.65 16.19
N LYS A 138 6.42 1.14 16.99
CA LYS A 138 6.43 0.99 18.45
C LYS A 138 6.14 -0.45 18.85
N GLU A 139 5.14 -1.10 18.26
CA GLU A 139 4.79 -2.50 18.54
C GLU A 139 5.96 -3.45 18.24
N LEU A 140 6.68 -3.22 17.14
CA LEU A 140 7.92 -3.93 16.82
C LEU A 140 9.03 -3.80 17.87
N LYS A 141 9.01 -2.77 18.72
CA LYS A 141 9.95 -2.62 19.86
C LYS A 141 9.49 -3.40 21.10
N ILE A 142 8.18 -3.60 21.26
CA ILE A 142 7.57 -4.24 22.44
C ILE A 142 7.73 -5.77 22.39
N GLY A 143 7.82 -6.38 21.21
CA GLY A 143 8.10 -7.81 21.01
C GLY A 143 9.49 -8.31 21.50
N ARG A 144 10.14 -7.58 22.41
CA ARG A 144 11.39 -7.95 23.10
C ARG A 144 11.19 -8.47 24.52
N LYS A 145 9.97 -8.55 25.06
CA LYS A 145 9.73 -9.12 26.39
C LYS A 145 8.81 -10.34 26.32
N THR A 146 9.37 -11.46 25.93
CA THR A 146 8.87 -12.78 26.36
C THR A 146 10.06 -13.74 26.37
N THR A 147 11.04 -13.45 27.23
CA THR A 147 11.76 -14.54 27.88
C THR A 147 10.94 -14.90 29.09
N CYS A 148 10.20 -16.00 28.98
CA CYS A 148 9.89 -16.84 30.12
C CYS A 148 11.19 -17.03 30.92
N THR A 149 11.15 -16.74 32.20
CA THR A 149 11.97 -17.48 33.15
C THR A 149 11.10 -17.69 34.37
N ILE A 150 10.60 -18.91 34.42
CA ILE A 150 9.97 -19.54 35.58
C ILE A 150 11.08 -19.64 36.63
N TYR A 151 10.84 -19.15 37.84
CA TYR A 151 11.50 -19.61 39.06
C TYR A 151 10.44 -19.66 40.15
#